data_AF-A0A328TV06-F1
#
_entry.id   AF-A0A328TV06-F1
#
_cell.length_a   1.000
_cell.length_b   1.000
_cell.length_c   1.000
_cell.angle_alpha   90.00
_cell.angle_beta   90.00
_cell.angle_gamma   90.00
#
_symmetry.space_group_name_H-M   'P 1'
#
loop_
_entity.id
_entity.type
_entity.pdbx_description
1 polymer ?
#
loop_
_entity_poly.entity_id
_entity_poly.type
_entity_poly.pdbx_seq_one_letter_code
_entity_poly.pdbx_strand_id
1 'polypeptide(L)' 'MDFYHSWIYQKVINTEWFMWIIVYLVLGISILSPVLVWYFINGKKFIKQYFEHRKQRQQTGNST' A
#
# COMPACT_ATOMS: atom_id res chain seq x y z
N MET A 1 3.07 -37.84 7.15
CA MET A 1 2.96 -36.55 6.42
C MET A 1 2.21 -35.58 7.32
N ASP A 2 2.69 -35.38 8.56
CA ASP A 2 1.87 -34.76 9.63
C ASP A 2 2.68 -33.81 10.51
N PHE A 3 4.00 -33.83 10.39
CA PHE A 3 4.91 -33.04 11.20
C PHE A 3 4.85 -31.55 10.85
N TYR A 4 4.80 -31.20 9.56
CA TYR A 4 4.73 -29.81 9.12
C TYR A 4 3.38 -29.18 9.43
N HIS A 5 2.28 -29.91 9.23
CA HIS A 5 0.95 -29.38 9.54
C HIS A 5 0.70 -29.28 11.03
N SER A 6 1.09 -30.26 11.84
CA SER A 6 0.85 -30.18 13.28
C SER A 6 1.78 -29.18 13.96
N TRP A 7 3.08 -29.20 13.65
CA TRP A 7 4.04 -28.34 14.36
C TRP A 7 3.90 -26.88 13.95
N ILE A 8 3.80 -26.56 12.65
CA ILE A 8 3.70 -25.15 12.22
C ILE A 8 2.38 -24.51 12.67
N TYR A 9 1.25 -25.22 12.62
CA TYR A 9 -0.02 -24.65 13.09
C TYR A 9 -0.01 -24.47 14.61
N GLN A 10 0.47 -25.45 15.35
CA GLN A 10 0.45 -25.42 16.82
C GLN A 10 1.49 -24.47 17.43
N LYS A 11 2.64 -24.27 16.77
CA LYS A 11 3.71 -23.37 17.25
C LYS A 11 3.73 -22.00 16.60
N VAL A 12 3.32 -21.85 15.35
CA VAL A 12 3.43 -20.57 14.63
C VAL A 12 2.08 -19.88 14.57
N ILE A 13 1.03 -20.58 14.17
CA ILE A 13 -0.31 -19.97 13.96
C ILE A 13 -1.06 -19.76 15.28
N ASN A 14 -0.89 -20.67 16.26
CA ASN A 14 -1.49 -20.54 17.60
C ASN A 14 -0.73 -19.56 18.53
N THR A 15 0.38 -19.00 18.08
CA THR A 15 1.11 -18.02 18.89
C THR A 15 0.42 -16.67 18.75
N GLU A 16 -0.03 -16.11 19.88
CA GLU A 16 -0.84 -14.89 19.94
C GLU A 16 -0.26 -13.74 19.08
N TRP A 17 1.06 -13.56 19.13
CA TRP A 17 1.75 -12.53 18.36
C TRP A 17 1.60 -12.68 16.83
N PHE A 18 1.55 -13.91 16.32
CA PHE A 18 1.33 -14.17 14.90
C PHE A 18 -0.10 -13.86 14.46
N MET A 19 -1.09 -14.21 15.29
CA MET A 19 -2.48 -13.82 15.06
C MET A 19 -2.64 -12.29 15.02
N TRP A 20 -1.98 -11.57 15.92
CA TRP A 20 -1.97 -10.09 15.90
C TRP A 20 -1.36 -9.53 14.61
N ILE A 21 -0.29 -10.13 14.07
CA ILE A 21 0.27 -9.71 12.77
C ILE A 21 -0.78 -9.84 11.66
N ILE A 22 -1.50 -10.96 11.60
CA ILE A 22 -2.56 -11.17 10.61
C ILE A 22 -3.67 -10.14 10.80
N VAL A 23 -4.10 -9.89 12.04
CA VAL A 23 -5.12 -8.88 12.35
C VAL A 23 -4.67 -7.50 11.88
N TYR A 24 -3.46 -7.05 12.23
CA TYR A 24 -2.95 -5.75 11.78
C TYR A 24 -2.78 -5.67 10.26
N LEU A 25 -2.41 -6.77 9.60
CA LEU A 25 -2.26 -6.83 8.16
C LEU A 25 -3.62 -6.70 7.45
N VAL A 26 -4.62 -7.45 7.89
CA VAL A 26 -5.99 -7.36 7.35
C VAL A 26 -6.57 -5.98 7.62
N LEU A 27 -6.46 -5.48 8.85
CA LEU A 27 -7.00 -4.18 9.26
C LEU A 27 -6.28 -3.03 8.51
N GLY A 28 -4.97 -3.14 8.35
CA GLY A 28 -4.16 -2.25 7.52
C GLY A 28 -4.64 -2.24 6.07
N ILE A 29 -4.77 -3.41 5.43
CA ILE A 29 -5.26 -3.50 4.05
C ILE A 29 -6.69 -2.96 3.94
N SER A 30 -7.57 -3.24 4.90
CA SER A 30 -8.95 -2.72 4.90
C SER A 30 -9.00 -1.19 4.95
N ILE A 31 -8.12 -0.55 5.73
CA ILE A 31 -8.02 0.91 5.78
C ILE A 31 -7.32 1.47 4.54
N LEU A 32 -6.26 0.80 4.06
CA LEU A 32 -5.51 1.23 2.87
C LEU A 32 -6.30 1.00 1.57
N SER A 33 -7.22 0.05 1.52
CA SER A 33 -8.00 -0.31 0.34
C SER A 33 -8.74 0.88 -0.29
N PRO A 34 -9.57 1.65 0.45
CA PRO A 34 -10.22 2.83 -0.12
C PRO A 34 -9.22 3.90 -0.58
N VAL A 35 -8.09 4.05 0.12
CA VAL A 35 -7.02 5.01 -0.25
C VAL A 35 -6.35 4.59 -1.57
N LEU A 36 -6.04 3.29 -1.73
CA LEU A 36 -5.48 2.72 -2.95
C LEU A 36 -6.44 2.87 -4.13
N VAL A 37 -7.72 2.57 -3.94
CA VAL A 37 -8.75 2.73 -4.97
C VAL A 37 -8.88 4.20 -5.37
N TRP A 38 -8.94 5.12 -4.40
CA TRP A 38 -8.97 6.56 -4.67
C TRP A 38 -7.72 7.03 -5.42
N TYR A 39 -6.53 6.57 -5.03
CA TYR A 39 -5.28 6.88 -5.72
C TYR A 39 -5.26 6.34 -7.15
N PHE A 40 -5.76 5.13 -7.42
CA PHE A 40 -5.82 4.62 -8.79
C PHE A 40 -6.79 5.40 -9.68
N ILE A 41 -7.94 5.82 -9.12
CA ILE A 41 -8.96 6.58 -9.86
C ILE A 41 -8.50 8.02 -10.12
N ASN A 42 -8.03 8.73 -9.08
CA ASN A 42 -7.69 10.15 -9.17
C ASN A 42 -6.20 10.43 -9.42
N GLY A 43 -5.31 9.50 -9.10
CA GLY A 43 -3.86 9.68 -9.18
C GLY A 43 -3.38 10.01 -10.59
N LYS A 44 -4.00 9.48 -11.65
CA LYS A 44 -3.67 9.87 -13.03
C LYS A 44 -3.86 11.37 -13.29
N LYS A 45 -4.91 12.00 -12.73
CA LYS A 45 -5.15 13.43 -12.87
C LYS A 45 -4.14 14.25 -12.07
N PHE A 46 -3.84 13.84 -10.84
CA PHE A 46 -2.86 14.52 -9.98
C PHE A 46 -1.43 14.41 -10.52
N ILE A 47 -1.00 13.23 -10.98
CA ILE A 47 0.33 13.02 -11.59
C ILE A 47 0.47 13.87 -12.86
N LYS A 48 -0.56 13.91 -13.71
CA LYS A 48 -0.54 14.74 -14.92
C LYS A 48 -0.44 16.23 -14.59
N GLN A 49 -1.23 16.72 -13.64
CA GLN A 49 -1.16 18.13 -13.20
C GLN A 49 0.19 18.47 -12.57
N TYR A 50 0.77 17.58 -11.77
CA TYR A 50 2.08 17.79 -11.17
C TYR A 50 3.19 17.89 -12.24
N PHE A 51 3.15 17.02 -13.25
CA PHE A 51 4.09 17.07 -14.37
C PHE A 51 3.91 18.33 -15.23
N GLU A 52 2.67 18.75 -15.52
CA GLU A 52 2.41 19.95 -16.32
C GLU A 52 2.83 21.25 -15.60
N HIS A 53 2.59 21.36 -14.29
CA HIS A 53 3.10 22.49 -13.51
C HIS A 53 4.62 22.54 -13.45
N ARG A 54 5.30 21.38 -13.40
CA ARG A 54 6.76 21.32 -13.43
C ARG A 54 7.32 21.75 -14.80
N LYS A 55 6.64 21.37 -15.88
CA LYS A 55 7.03 21.71 -17.26
C LYS A 55 6.83 23.20 -17.56
N GLN A 56 5.75 23.80 -17.06
CA GLN A 56 5.49 25.24 -17.19
C GLN A 56 6.53 26.09 -16.45
N ARG A 57 6.90 25.72 -15.22
CA ARG A 57 7.96 26.45 -14.48
C ARG A 57 9.33 26.42 -15.17
N GLN A 58 9.65 25.36 -15.90
CA GLN A 58 10.90 25.27 -16.67
C GLN A 58 10.88 26.14 -17.94
N GLN A 59 9.74 26.29 -18.62
CA GLN A 59 9.63 27.15 -19.80
C GLN A 59 9.61 28.64 -19.45
N THR A 60 8.92 29.04 -18.37
CA THR A 60 8.87 30.45 -17.95
C THR A 60 10.21 30.96 -17.41
N GLY A 61 11.04 30.10 -16.80
CA GLY A 61 12.38 30.48 -16.31
C GLY A 61 13.47 30.53 -17.39
N ASN A 62 13.22 30.00 -18.59
CA ASN A 62 14.18 29.99 -19.70
C ASN A 62 13.95 31.14 -20.70
N SER A 63 13.02 32.04 -20.40
CA SER A 63 12.55 33.15 -21.26
C SER A 63 13.00 34.54 -20.77
N THR A 64 13.87 34.60 -19.75
CA THR A 64 14.49 35.80 -19.18
C THR A 64 15.99 35.62 -19.16
#